data_AF-A0A6G1J9E1-F1
#
_entry.id   AF-A0A6G1J9E1-F1
#
_cell.length_a   1.000
_cell.length_b   1.000
_cell.length_c   1.000
_cell.angle_alpha   90.00
_cell.angle_beta   90.00
_cell.angle_gamma   90.00
#
_symmetry.space_group_name_H-M   'P 1'
#
loop_
_entity.id
_entity.type
_entity.pdbx_description
1 polymer ?
#
loop_
_entity_poly.entity_id
_entity_poly.type
_entity_poly.pdbx_seq_one_letter_code
_entity_poly.pdbx_strand_id
1 'polypeptide(L)'
;MLPLLSKDAYVLAYRYRELMLAKPKRLREDCNPYYENLLANLPDPPEDARDARSRSIRYAKEHYESFYEVTHIKMIVEWLDRNETQ
;
A
#
# COMPACT_ATOMS: atom_id res chain seq x y z
N MET A 1 1.06 4.82 -15.75
CA MET A 1 2.23 3.93 -15.66
C MET A 1 2.69 3.97 -14.21
N LEU A 2 2.45 2.93 -13.42
CA LEU A 2 2.86 2.91 -12.02
C LEU A 2 4.36 2.60 -11.95
N PRO A 3 5.16 3.40 -11.22
CA PRO A 3 6.59 3.19 -11.19
C PRO A 3 6.91 1.92 -10.37
N LEU A 4 7.88 1.15 -10.85
CA LEU A 4 8.43 0.01 -10.09
C LEU A 4 8.75 0.45 -8.66
N LEU A 5 8.34 -0.37 -7.69
CA LEU A 5 8.65 -0.22 -6.28
C LEU A 5 10.18 -0.27 -6.12
N SER A 6 10.80 0.87 -5.86
CA SER A 6 12.24 0.95 -5.58
C SER A 6 12.49 0.47 -4.15
N LYS A 7 13.44 -0.45 -3.96
CA LYS A 7 13.92 -0.89 -2.62
C LYS A 7 14.84 0.14 -1.93
N ASP A 8 15.06 1.30 -2.56
CA ASP A 8 15.96 2.33 -2.07
C ASP A 8 15.25 3.26 -1.08
N ALA A 9 15.69 3.22 0.18
CA ALA A 9 15.14 4.02 1.28
C ALA A 9 15.05 5.53 0.97
N TYR A 10 15.93 6.08 0.13
CA TYR A 10 15.88 7.49 -0.26
C TYR A 10 14.74 7.79 -1.24
N VAL A 11 14.45 6.88 -2.16
CA VAL A 11 13.31 7.00 -3.09
C VAL A 11 11.99 6.95 -2.31
N LEU A 12 11.97 6.17 -1.24
CA LEU A 12 10.80 5.95 -0.41
C LEU A 12 10.54 7.16 0.49
N ALA A 13 11.59 7.72 1.11
CA ALA A 13 11.53 9.00 1.81
C ALA A 13 11.10 10.16 0.88
N TYR A 14 11.57 10.18 -0.36
CA TYR A 14 11.16 11.18 -1.35
C TYR A 14 9.68 11.08 -1.71
N ARG A 15 9.19 9.87 -2.04
CA ARG A 15 7.75 9.64 -2.33
C ARG A 15 6.87 9.96 -1.13
N TYR A 16 7.32 9.62 0.08
CA TYR A 16 6.64 9.96 1.31
C TYR A 16 6.47 11.49 1.44
N ARG A 17 7.51 12.26 1.14
CA ARG A 17 7.46 13.72 1.16
C ARG A 17 6.48 14.28 0.13
N GLU A 18 6.49 13.78 -1.10
CA GLU A 18 5.52 14.20 -2.14
C GLU A 18 4.08 13.90 -1.74
N LEU A 19 3.83 12.74 -1.12
CA LEU A 19 2.50 12.37 -0.64
C LEU A 19 2.03 13.24 0.53
N MET A 20 2.91 13.55 1.48
CA MET A 20 2.60 14.47 2.58
C MET A 20 2.23 15.88 2.08
N LEU A 21 2.82 16.33 0.97
CA LEU A 21 2.45 17.58 0.31
C LEU A 21 1.08 17.49 -0.38
N ALA A 22 0.79 16.36 -1.05
CA ALA A 22 -0.48 16.15 -1.75
C ALA A 22 -1.66 15.88 -0.80
N LYS A 23 -1.40 15.29 0.37
CA LYS A 23 -2.39 14.91 1.39
C LYS A 23 -1.94 15.47 2.74
N PRO A 24 -2.00 16.80 2.95
CA PRO A 24 -1.54 17.39 4.19
C PRO A 24 -2.46 16.99 5.36
N LYS A 25 -1.83 16.84 6.52
CA LYS A 25 -2.50 16.67 7.80
C LYS A 25 -3.36 17.90 8.12
N ARG A 26 -4.55 17.71 8.71
CA ARG A 26 -5.40 18.82 9.14
C ARG A 26 -4.90 19.40 10.46
N LEU A 27 -5.29 20.65 10.73
CA LEU A 27 -4.95 21.32 11.98
C LEU A 27 -5.48 20.51 13.18
N ARG A 28 -4.60 20.20 14.15
CA ARG A 28 -4.86 19.41 15.37
C ARG A 28 -5.09 17.91 15.21
N GLU A 29 -4.86 17.33 14.03
CA GLU A 29 -4.73 15.88 13.98
C GLU A 29 -3.42 15.46 14.67
N ASP A 30 -3.28 14.20 15.07
CA ASP A 30 -2.02 13.63 15.59
C ASP A 30 -1.28 12.84 14.50
N CYS A 31 -2.03 12.17 13.62
CA CYS A 31 -1.55 11.43 12.45
C CYS A 31 -2.23 11.94 11.17
N ASN A 32 -1.70 11.58 10.01
CA ASN A 32 -2.34 11.90 8.73
C ASN A 32 -3.31 10.75 8.35
N PRO A 33 -4.63 11.00 8.21
CA PRO A 33 -5.63 9.96 7.95
C PRO A 33 -5.46 9.26 6.59
N TYR A 34 -4.66 9.82 5.70
CA TYR A 34 -4.23 9.12 4.48
C TYR A 34 -3.58 7.77 4.81
N TYR A 35 -2.70 7.73 5.81
CA TYR A 35 -1.99 6.51 6.17
C TYR A 35 -2.91 5.45 6.76
N GLU A 36 -3.97 5.84 7.47
CA GLU A 36 -4.95 4.88 8.00
C GLU A 36 -5.65 4.08 6.90
N ASN A 37 -5.73 4.63 5.68
CA ASN A 37 -6.37 3.98 4.53
C ASN A 37 -5.41 3.09 3.72
N LEU A 38 -4.12 3.08 4.06
CA LEU A 38 -3.15 2.23 3.40
C LEU A 38 -3.35 0.78 3.83
N LEU A 39 -3.32 -0.12 2.85
CA LEU A 39 -3.44 -1.56 3.07
C LEU A 39 -2.38 -2.09 4.04
N ALA A 40 -1.17 -1.52 4.03
CA ALA A 40 -0.10 -1.90 4.95
C ALA A 40 -0.42 -1.63 6.43
N ASN A 41 -1.26 -0.64 6.70
CA ASN A 41 -1.67 -0.26 8.06
C ASN A 41 -2.94 -0.97 8.53
N LEU A 42 -3.59 -1.75 7.66
CA LEU A 42 -4.73 -2.58 8.06
C LEU A 42 -4.26 -3.77 8.91
N PRO A 43 -5.15 -4.34 9.75
CA PRO A 43 -4.86 -5.55 10.51
C PRO A 43 -4.41 -6.70 9.60
N ASP A 44 -3.56 -7.57 10.12
CA ASP A 44 -3.17 -8.78 9.41
C ASP A 44 -4.40 -9.66 9.16
N PRO A 45 -4.66 -10.08 7.91
CA PRO A 45 -5.76 -10.96 7.61
C PRO A 45 -5.46 -12.39 8.12
N PRO A 46 -6.49 -13.23 8.31
CA PRO A 46 -6.29 -14.65 8.62
C PRO A 46 -5.38 -15.33 7.60
N GLU A 47 -4.51 -16.23 8.06
CA GLU A 47 -3.50 -16.89 7.22
C GLU A 47 -4.12 -17.66 6.05
N ASP A 48 -5.28 -18.26 6.27
CA ASP A 48 -6.05 -19.05 5.31
C ASP A 48 -6.98 -18.23 4.40
N ALA A 49 -7.18 -16.94 4.68
CA ALA A 49 -8.08 -16.09 3.90
C ALA A 49 -7.55 -15.87 2.48
N ARG A 50 -8.30 -16.31 1.46
CA ARG A 50 -7.88 -16.21 0.04
C ARG A 50 -8.53 -15.07 -0.73
N ASP A 51 -9.33 -14.26 -0.06
CA ASP A 51 -10.04 -13.17 -0.71
C ASP A 51 -9.07 -12.06 -1.20
N ALA A 52 -9.55 -11.27 -2.17
CA ALA A 52 -8.81 -10.20 -2.81
C ALA A 52 -8.21 -9.19 -1.82
N ARG A 53 -8.95 -8.85 -0.75
CA ARG A 53 -8.52 -7.89 0.25
C ARG A 53 -7.38 -8.47 1.08
N SER A 54 -7.55 -9.69 1.58
CA SER A 54 -6.52 -10.39 2.37
C SER A 54 -5.22 -10.59 1.59
N ARG A 55 -5.30 -11.00 0.31
CA ARG A 55 -4.13 -11.10 -0.58
C ARG A 55 -3.44 -9.75 -0.76
N SER A 56 -4.20 -8.69 -1.00
CA SER A 56 -3.65 -7.34 -1.20
C SER A 56 -3.02 -6.77 0.08
N ILE A 57 -3.58 -7.04 1.26
CA ILE A 57 -3.00 -6.62 2.55
C ILE A 57 -1.68 -7.34 2.81
N ARG A 58 -1.63 -8.66 2.62
CA ARG A 58 -0.37 -9.42 2.80
C ARG A 58 0.72 -8.93 1.86
N TYR A 59 0.39 -8.77 0.58
CA TYR A 59 1.30 -8.20 -0.39
C TYR A 59 1.76 -6.79 0.04
N ALA A 60 0.83 -5.94 0.50
CA ALA A 60 1.16 -4.59 0.91
C ALA A 60 2.19 -4.56 2.07
N LYS A 61 2.03 -5.47 3.03
CA LYS A 61 2.89 -5.60 4.21
C LYS A 61 4.24 -6.25 3.91
N GLU A 62 4.26 -7.32 3.11
CA GLU A 62 5.49 -8.04 2.75
C GLU A 62 6.47 -7.14 1.98
N HIS A 63 5.95 -6.23 1.16
CA HIS A 63 6.74 -5.31 0.37
C HIS A 63 7.07 -3.99 1.11
N TYR A 64 6.72 -3.89 2.40
CA TYR A 64 7.14 -2.90 3.39
C TYR A 64 7.16 -1.40 2.99
N GLU A 65 6.43 -0.99 1.94
CA GLU A 65 6.17 0.43 1.59
C GLU A 65 5.10 0.58 0.50
N SER A 66 4.05 -0.20 0.65
CA SER A 66 2.96 -0.19 -0.29
C SER A 66 2.03 0.99 -0.02
N PHE A 67 2.21 2.09 -0.75
CA PHE A 67 1.23 3.19 -0.90
C PHE A 67 -0.10 2.76 -1.55
N TYR A 68 -0.41 1.47 -1.44
CA TYR A 68 -1.63 0.90 -1.96
C TYR A 68 -2.76 1.13 -0.98
N GLU A 69 -3.78 1.82 -1.47
CA GLU A 69 -5.04 2.03 -0.77
C GLU A 69 -6.01 0.89 -1.09
N VAL A 70 -7.10 0.81 -0.33
CA VAL A 70 -8.21 -0.14 -0.58
C VAL A 70 -8.74 -0.04 -2.01
N THR A 71 -8.73 1.15 -2.62
CA THR A 71 -9.13 1.38 -4.02
C THR A 71 -8.23 0.65 -5.04
N HIS A 72 -7.00 0.30 -4.66
CA HIS A 72 -6.04 -0.39 -5.52
C HIS A 72 -6.15 -1.92 -5.47
N ILE A 73 -7.02 -2.51 -4.64
CA ILE A 73 -7.15 -3.97 -4.47
C ILE A 73 -7.33 -4.70 -5.80
N LYS A 74 -8.24 -4.24 -6.67
CA LYS A 74 -8.51 -4.90 -7.96
C LYS A 74 -7.25 -4.98 -8.83
N MET A 75 -6.53 -3.86 -8.92
CA MET A 75 -5.29 -3.78 -9.69
C MET A 75 -4.19 -4.68 -9.12
N ILE A 76 -4.07 -4.76 -7.79
CA ILE A 76 -3.08 -5.62 -7.13
C ILE A 76 -3.38 -7.08 -7.42
N VAL A 77 -4.63 -7.51 -7.28
CA VAL A 77 -5.04 -8.89 -7.58
C VAL A 77 -4.78 -9.23 -9.04
N GLU A 78 -5.17 -8.37 -9.98
CA GLU A 78 -4.91 -8.60 -11.40
C GLU A 78 -3.42 -8.70 -11.73
N TRP A 79 -2.56 -8.01 -10.98
CA TRP A 79 -1.11 -8.06 -11.15
C TRP A 79 -0.50 -9.31 -10.49
N LEU A 80 -0.97 -9.69 -9.29
CA LEU A 80 -0.56 -10.93 -8.62
C LEU A 80 -0.93 -12.16 -9.47
N ASP A 81 -2.16 -12.23 -9.97
CA ASP A 81 -2.64 -13.34 -10.79
C ASP A 81 -1.80 -13.48 -12.07
N ARG A 82 -1.40 -12.36 -12.70
CA ARG A 82 -0.50 -12.38 -13.87
C ARG A 82 0.88 -12.94 -13.57
N ASN A 83 1.45 -12.64 -12.40
CA ASN A 83 2.78 -13.09 -12.01
C ASN A 83 2.80 -14.53 -11.47
N GLU A 84 1.69 -15.02 -10.89
CA GLU A 84 1.54 -16.43 -10.47
C GLU A 84 1.40 -17.39 -11.66
N THR A 85 1.07 -16.88 -12.85
CA THR A 85 0.86 -17.69 -14.08
C THR A 85 2.12 -17.74 -14.98
N GLN A 86 3.26 -17.22 -14.51
CA GLN A 86 4.58 -17.32 -15.15
C GLN A 86 5.48 -18.33 -14.44
#